data_AF-A0A6B2CWE5-F1
#
_entry.id   AF-A0A6B2CWE5-F1
#
_cell.length_a   1.000
_cell.length_b   1.000
_cell.length_c   1.000
_cell.angle_alpha   90.00
_cell.angle_beta   90.00
_cell.angle_gamma   90.00
#
_symmetry.space_group_name_H-M   'P 1'
#
loop_
_entity.id
_entity.type
_entity.pdbx_description
1 polymer ?
#
loop_
_entity_poly.entity_id
_entity_poly.type
_entity_poly.pdbx_seq_one_letter_code
_entity_poly.pdbx_strand_id
1 'polypeptide(L)'
;MALKREERVILLEALTPLHPGAGRGAGHVDLPVQRDEFGFPAVWATSLKGALKSTLLLSCDALSGELDRVACRRRVLLVFGPETDEAHEYASAVSFLDARLVAMPARSLRGVWTYVTSPHLLRYLLRYLEAAGRSAAGELGKLLEEVKQAVAGGGAVASTDRVLVGDNAVLNEMALPAKTHDAAVRLASLFPGEVGKLVGEQGLVVVGDDVVGEVVRRSLLVQTRVRLDYRRKTVASGGLWEEEYVPQFTIFTTVLFCTGVKAAKERAETFAENDVKKIKLQVASEEERRKIEAEIKEELQKKYIEMISTLERSDAVCKEVFKAGNGSQIRSLVFGGKETVGKGLASVVTWET
;
A
#
# COMPACT_ATOMS: atom_id res chain seq x y z
N MET A 1 -11.03 29.85 0.12
CA MET A 1 -9.90 29.47 -0.76
C MET A 1 -10.06 27.99 -1.02
N ALA A 2 -10.49 27.57 -2.22
CA ALA A 2 -10.69 26.14 -2.51
C ALA A 2 -9.35 25.41 -2.36
N LEU A 3 -9.32 24.32 -1.58
CA LEU A 3 -8.12 23.49 -1.46
C LEU A 3 -7.77 22.94 -2.84
N LYS A 4 -6.63 23.37 -3.42
CA LYS A 4 -6.04 22.79 -4.63
C LYS A 4 -5.39 21.43 -4.30
N ARG A 5 -6.20 20.47 -3.83
CA ARG A 5 -5.75 19.11 -3.55
C ARG A 5 -6.65 18.11 -4.26
N GLU A 6 -6.07 16.99 -4.67
CA GLU A 6 -6.80 15.84 -5.21
C GLU A 6 -6.63 14.67 -4.25
N GLU A 7 -7.71 13.94 -4.00
CA GLU A 7 -7.73 12.77 -3.13
C GLU A 7 -8.06 11.51 -3.91
N ARG A 8 -7.43 10.39 -3.53
CA ARG A 8 -7.76 9.06 -4.02
C ARG A 8 -7.86 8.09 -2.85
N VAL A 9 -8.98 7.41 -2.71
CA VAL A 9 -9.10 6.27 -1.80
C VAL A 9 -8.57 5.04 -2.52
N ILE A 10 -7.72 4.29 -1.84
CA ILE A 10 -6.99 3.17 -2.41
C ILE A 10 -7.23 1.96 -1.53
N LEU A 11 -7.58 0.84 -2.17
CA LEU A 11 -7.51 -0.48 -1.56
C LEU A 11 -6.17 -1.12 -1.90
N LEU A 12 -5.51 -1.67 -0.88
CA LEU A 12 -4.33 -2.51 -1.03
C LEU A 12 -4.75 -3.94 -0.74
N GLU A 13 -4.73 -4.80 -1.75
CA GLU A 13 -5.02 -6.22 -1.59
C GLU A 13 -3.72 -7.01 -1.67
N ALA A 14 -3.45 -7.83 -0.66
CA ALA A 14 -2.28 -8.70 -0.63
C ALA A 14 -2.37 -9.77 -1.73
N LEU A 15 -1.46 -9.78 -2.70
CA LEU A 15 -1.35 -10.84 -3.72
C LEU A 15 -0.48 -12.00 -3.24
N THR A 16 0.38 -11.76 -2.26
CA THR A 16 1.13 -12.79 -1.51
C THR A 16 1.07 -12.41 -0.03
N PRO A 17 1.50 -13.29 0.90
CA PRO A 17 1.69 -12.87 2.29
C PRO A 17 2.58 -11.63 2.36
N LEU A 18 2.18 -10.63 3.16
CA LEU A 18 2.93 -9.37 3.34
C LEU A 18 3.53 -9.30 4.74
N HIS A 19 4.73 -8.75 4.83
CA HIS A 19 5.37 -8.38 6.09
C HIS A 19 5.63 -6.87 6.12
N PRO A 20 4.64 -6.04 6.50
CA PRO A 20 4.91 -4.68 6.92
C PRO A 20 5.56 -4.76 8.30
N GLY A 21 6.89 -4.79 8.37
CA GLY A 21 7.60 -5.04 9.63
C GLY A 21 7.59 -3.86 10.59
N ALA A 22 7.35 -4.11 11.88
CA ALA A 22 7.42 -3.11 12.94
C ALA A 22 8.82 -2.96 13.57
N GLY A 23 9.82 -3.67 13.04
CA GLY A 23 11.13 -3.87 13.67
C GLY A 23 11.14 -5.11 14.57
N ARG A 24 12.27 -5.36 15.25
CA ARG A 24 12.34 -6.44 16.24
C ARG A 24 11.61 -6.01 17.51
N GLY A 25 10.64 -6.81 17.95
CA GLY A 25 9.86 -6.57 19.16
C GLY A 25 10.30 -7.47 20.33
N ALA A 26 9.88 -7.12 21.54
CA ALA A 26 9.98 -7.98 22.72
C ALA A 26 8.77 -8.91 22.88
N GLY A 27 7.96 -9.06 21.83
CA GLY A 27 6.72 -9.84 21.83
C GLY A 27 6.96 -11.33 21.62
N HIS A 28 5.86 -12.08 21.41
CA HIS A 28 5.91 -13.53 21.18
C HIS A 28 6.62 -13.91 19.87
N VAL A 29 6.61 -13.01 18.87
CA VAL A 29 7.25 -13.18 17.57
C VAL A 29 8.42 -12.20 17.45
N ASP A 30 9.57 -12.64 16.95
CA ASP A 30 10.77 -11.80 16.80
C ASP A 30 10.55 -10.62 15.86
N LEU A 31 9.89 -10.87 14.72
CA LEU A 31 9.58 -9.89 13.68
C LEU A 31 8.06 -9.80 13.49
N PRO A 32 7.35 -8.99 14.31
CA PRO A 32 5.92 -8.78 14.18
C PRO A 32 5.58 -7.85 13.02
N VAL A 33 4.35 -7.98 12.50
CA VAL A 33 3.78 -6.98 11.58
C VAL A 33 3.38 -5.70 12.33
N GLN A 34 3.34 -4.59 11.59
CA GLN A 34 2.80 -3.31 12.01
C GLN A 34 1.34 -3.46 12.43
N ARG A 35 0.98 -2.82 13.54
CA ARG A 35 -0.37 -2.82 14.10
C ARG A 35 -0.86 -1.41 14.37
N ASP A 36 -2.16 -1.24 14.33
CA ASP A 36 -2.82 -0.02 14.76
C ASP A 36 -3.03 0.03 16.28
N GLU A 37 -3.66 1.12 16.76
CA GLU A 37 -3.95 1.36 18.17
C GLU A 37 -4.88 0.32 18.84
N PHE A 38 -5.60 -0.49 18.04
CA PHE A 38 -6.45 -1.58 18.54
C PHE A 38 -5.82 -2.96 18.32
N GLY A 39 -4.60 -3.02 17.78
CA GLY A 39 -3.85 -4.26 17.56
C GLY A 39 -4.16 -4.97 16.23
N PHE A 40 -4.94 -4.36 15.33
CA PHE A 40 -5.15 -4.90 13.99
C PHE A 40 -3.94 -4.63 13.10
N PRO A 41 -3.59 -5.54 12.18
CA PRO A 41 -2.54 -5.27 11.21
C PRO A 41 -2.79 -3.96 10.46
N ALA A 42 -1.71 -3.22 10.19
CA ALA A 42 -1.75 -1.97 9.45
C ALA A 42 -0.50 -1.85 8.58
N VAL A 43 -0.49 -0.88 7.67
CA VAL A 43 0.71 -0.47 6.94
C VAL A 43 0.88 1.03 7.14
N TRP A 44 1.94 1.46 7.83
CA TRP A 44 2.18 2.88 8.05
C TRP A 44 2.40 3.63 6.74
N ALA A 45 1.91 4.86 6.68
CA ALA A 45 2.01 5.74 5.51
C ALA A 45 3.46 5.90 5.02
N THR A 46 4.42 5.93 5.95
CA THR A 46 5.86 5.99 5.67
C THR A 46 6.36 4.74 4.94
N SER A 47 5.93 3.55 5.38
CA SER A 47 6.24 2.27 4.74
C SER A 47 5.69 2.22 3.31
N LEU A 48 4.43 2.63 3.14
CA LEU A 48 3.77 2.66 1.84
C LEU A 48 4.45 3.64 0.87
N LYS A 49 4.68 4.87 1.34
CA LYS A 49 5.37 5.91 0.56
C LYS A 49 6.78 5.49 0.18
N GLY A 50 7.52 4.87 1.09
CA GLY A 50 8.87 4.36 0.85
C GLY A 50 8.89 3.24 -0.20
N ALA A 51 8.00 2.27 -0.09
CA ALA A 51 7.88 1.17 -1.05
C ALA A 51 7.58 1.67 -2.48
N LEU A 52 6.65 2.62 -2.61
CA LEU A 52 6.30 3.21 -3.90
C LEU A 52 7.43 4.09 -4.46
N LYS A 53 8.01 4.98 -3.64
CA LYS A 53 9.18 5.80 -4.03
C LYS A 53 10.33 4.91 -4.53
N SER A 54 10.64 3.83 -3.81
CA SER A 54 11.70 2.89 -4.20
C SER A 54 11.37 2.16 -5.51
N THR A 55 10.13 1.70 -5.68
CA THR A 55 9.69 1.01 -6.92
C THR A 55 9.83 1.92 -8.13
N LEU A 56 9.42 3.18 -7.99
CA LEU A 56 9.52 4.19 -9.05
C LEU A 56 10.98 4.50 -9.40
N LEU A 57 11.85 4.69 -8.40
CA LEU A 57 13.28 4.92 -8.64
C LEU A 57 13.94 3.74 -9.35
N LEU A 58 13.65 2.49 -8.94
CA LEU A 58 14.15 1.29 -9.62
C LEU A 58 13.65 1.20 -11.06
N SER A 59 12.41 1.63 -11.33
CA SER A 59 11.87 1.67 -12.68
C SER A 59 12.59 2.68 -13.58
N CYS A 60 13.13 3.77 -13.00
CA CYS A 60 13.97 4.71 -13.74
C CYS A 60 15.30 4.05 -14.14
N ASP A 61 15.91 3.24 -13.28
CA ASP A 61 17.20 2.60 -13.54
C ASP A 61 17.13 1.60 -14.72
N ALA A 62 15.93 1.11 -15.06
CA ALA A 62 15.68 0.24 -16.21
C ALA A 62 15.65 0.97 -17.58
N LEU A 63 15.65 2.31 -17.60
CA LEU A 63 15.71 3.08 -18.86
C LEU A 63 17.07 2.91 -19.54
N SER A 64 17.15 3.03 -20.87
CA SER A 64 18.41 2.84 -21.60
C SER A 64 19.31 4.09 -21.60
N GLY A 65 18.74 5.29 -21.72
CA GLY A 65 19.49 6.55 -21.75
C GLY A 65 19.79 7.12 -20.36
N GLU A 66 21.06 7.45 -20.07
CA GLU A 66 21.44 8.01 -18.77
C GLU A 66 20.73 9.34 -18.46
N LEU A 67 20.54 10.18 -19.47
CA LEU A 67 19.79 11.43 -19.35
C LEU A 67 18.34 11.17 -18.91
N ASP A 68 17.67 10.19 -19.51
CA ASP A 68 16.29 9.83 -19.18
C ASP A 68 16.20 9.19 -17.79
N ARG A 69 17.18 8.38 -17.37
CA ARG A 69 17.28 7.86 -16.00
C ARG A 69 17.30 8.99 -14.99
N VAL A 70 18.21 9.94 -15.18
CA VAL A 70 18.40 11.09 -14.28
C VAL A 70 17.15 11.97 -14.25
N ALA A 71 16.57 12.26 -15.41
CA ALA A 71 15.34 13.04 -15.50
C ALA A 71 14.14 12.33 -14.86
N CYS A 72 14.00 11.02 -15.04
CA CYS A 72 12.99 10.19 -14.38
C CYS A 72 13.13 10.24 -12.86
N ARG A 73 14.35 10.04 -12.34
CA ARG A 73 14.60 10.10 -10.88
C ARG A 73 14.23 11.46 -10.31
N ARG A 74 14.62 12.56 -10.97
CA ARG A 74 14.23 13.91 -10.52
C ARG A 74 12.72 14.08 -10.49
N ARG A 75 11.98 13.57 -11.49
CA ARG A 75 10.51 13.58 -11.47
C ARG A 75 9.94 12.88 -10.24
N VAL A 76 10.45 11.68 -9.91
CA VAL A 76 10.03 10.95 -8.70
C VAL A 76 10.31 11.76 -7.43
N LEU A 77 11.50 12.38 -7.33
CA LEU A 77 11.87 13.21 -6.18
C LEU A 77 11.00 14.46 -6.04
N LEU A 78 10.63 15.12 -7.14
CA LEU A 78 9.70 16.27 -7.12
C LEU A 78 8.35 15.88 -6.50
N VAL A 79 7.85 14.68 -6.80
CA VAL A 79 6.56 14.18 -6.26
C VAL A 79 6.72 13.69 -4.81
N PHE A 80 7.66 12.78 -4.55
CA PHE A 80 7.79 12.09 -3.26
C PHE A 80 8.63 12.82 -2.22
N GLY A 81 9.27 13.91 -2.62
CA GLY A 81 10.23 14.66 -1.83
C GLY A 81 11.67 14.23 -2.10
N PRO A 82 12.62 15.14 -1.83
CA PRO A 82 14.04 14.94 -2.09
C PRO A 82 14.65 13.78 -1.28
N GLU A 83 15.89 13.46 -1.60
CA GLU A 83 16.73 12.58 -0.77
C GLU A 83 17.08 13.28 0.56
N THR A 84 17.63 12.55 1.53
CA THR A 84 17.88 13.06 2.89
C THR A 84 18.88 14.21 2.94
N ASP A 85 19.85 14.23 2.04
CA ASP A 85 20.85 15.30 1.86
C ASP A 85 20.23 16.59 1.31
N GLU A 86 19.18 16.46 0.50
CA GLU A 86 18.42 17.56 -0.10
C GLU A 86 17.09 17.83 0.65
N ALA A 87 16.90 17.30 1.87
CA ALA A 87 15.61 17.35 2.59
C ALA A 87 15.05 18.76 2.85
N HIS A 88 15.93 19.77 2.91
CA HIS A 88 15.60 21.17 3.17
C HIS A 88 15.14 21.93 1.92
N GLU A 89 15.25 21.34 0.74
CA GLU A 89 14.95 21.97 -0.56
C GLU A 89 13.45 22.26 -0.73
N TYR A 90 12.60 21.26 -0.52
CA TYR A 90 11.15 21.35 -0.68
C TYR A 90 10.44 20.16 -0.04
N ALA A 91 9.17 20.36 0.32
CA ALA A 91 8.31 19.30 0.82
C ALA A 91 7.73 18.44 -0.32
N SER A 92 7.40 17.19 -0.01
CA SER A 92 6.74 16.28 -0.95
C SER A 92 5.36 16.81 -1.37
N ALA A 93 5.01 16.54 -2.64
CA ALA A 93 3.71 16.88 -3.20
C ALA A 93 2.59 15.91 -2.78
N VAL A 94 2.95 14.76 -2.20
CA VAL A 94 2.01 13.67 -1.84
C VAL A 94 2.08 13.28 -0.38
N SER A 95 0.92 12.97 0.18
CA SER A 95 0.76 12.46 1.55
C SER A 95 -0.17 11.25 1.53
N PHE A 96 0.24 10.18 2.22
CA PHE A 96 -0.58 9.00 2.43
C PHE A 96 -1.11 9.01 3.87
N LEU A 97 -2.31 8.48 4.07
CA LEU A 97 -2.73 8.01 5.39
C LEU A 97 -2.19 6.59 5.63
N ASP A 98 -2.19 6.15 6.89
CA ASP A 98 -1.89 4.76 7.21
C ASP A 98 -2.91 3.84 6.53
N ALA A 99 -2.45 2.71 6.00
CA ALA A 99 -3.37 1.71 5.45
C ALA A 99 -3.98 0.89 6.60
N ARG A 100 -5.30 0.99 6.75
CA ARG A 100 -6.09 0.33 7.80
C ARG A 100 -6.76 -0.93 7.28
N LEU A 101 -6.81 -1.97 8.10
CA LEU A 101 -7.45 -3.24 7.74
C LEU A 101 -8.94 -3.03 7.47
N VAL A 102 -9.44 -3.56 6.35
CA VAL A 102 -10.87 -3.56 6.01
C VAL A 102 -11.44 -4.96 6.09
N ALA A 103 -10.77 -5.93 5.49
CA ALA A 103 -11.18 -7.33 5.53
C ALA A 103 -9.96 -8.24 5.43
N MET A 104 -10.05 -9.41 6.06
CA MET A 104 -8.98 -10.40 6.08
C MET A 104 -9.56 -11.77 5.76
N PRO A 105 -8.86 -12.64 5.02
CA PRO A 105 -9.33 -14.01 4.84
C PRO A 105 -9.29 -14.76 6.18
N ALA A 106 -10.31 -15.59 6.41
CA ALA A 106 -10.30 -16.60 7.47
C ALA A 106 -10.58 -17.97 6.86
N ARG A 107 -9.96 -19.02 7.42
CA ARG A 107 -10.28 -20.40 7.03
C ARG A 107 -11.74 -20.65 7.37
N SER A 108 -12.49 -21.14 6.39
CA SER A 108 -13.90 -21.50 6.55
C SER A 108 -14.04 -23.00 6.39
N LEU A 109 -14.81 -23.65 7.29
CA LEU A 109 -15.06 -25.09 7.19
C LEU A 109 -15.71 -25.47 5.85
N ARG A 110 -16.54 -24.58 5.29
CA ARG A 110 -17.15 -24.73 3.97
C ARG A 110 -16.69 -23.61 3.05
N GLY A 111 -16.26 -23.97 1.84
CA GLY A 111 -15.75 -22.99 0.86
C GLY A 111 -14.26 -22.65 1.01
N VAL A 112 -13.51 -23.39 1.84
CA VAL A 112 -12.06 -23.24 2.11
C VAL A 112 -11.73 -21.99 2.92
N TRP A 113 -12.18 -20.82 2.48
CA TRP A 113 -11.98 -19.55 3.16
C TRP A 113 -13.06 -18.54 2.76
N THR A 114 -13.16 -17.46 3.51
CA THR A 114 -14.04 -16.32 3.19
C THR A 114 -13.44 -15.04 3.75
N TYR A 115 -13.86 -13.89 3.24
CA TYR A 115 -13.48 -12.61 3.83
C TYR A 115 -14.21 -12.40 5.14
N VAL A 116 -13.50 -11.92 6.15
CA VAL A 116 -14.06 -11.51 7.42
C VAL A 116 -13.80 -10.03 7.66
N THR A 117 -14.84 -9.32 8.09
CA THR A 117 -14.79 -7.92 8.52
C THR A 117 -15.66 -7.71 9.76
N SER A 118 -15.70 -6.49 10.28
CA SER A 118 -16.58 -6.10 11.39
C SER A 118 -17.03 -4.64 11.24
N PRO A 119 -18.05 -4.22 12.01
CA PRO A 119 -18.44 -2.81 12.05
C PRO A 119 -17.29 -1.85 12.34
N HIS A 120 -16.35 -2.21 13.22
CA HIS A 120 -15.15 -1.42 13.50
C HIS A 120 -14.23 -1.28 12.27
N LEU A 121 -13.89 -2.38 11.60
CA LEU A 121 -13.01 -2.35 10.41
C LEU A 121 -13.66 -1.59 9.24
N LEU A 122 -14.96 -1.79 9.01
CA LEU A 122 -15.72 -1.04 8.00
C LEU A 122 -15.78 0.47 8.30
N ARG A 123 -15.72 0.85 9.58
CA ARG A 123 -15.68 2.26 9.98
C ARG A 123 -14.41 2.96 9.51
N TYR A 124 -13.27 2.26 9.43
CA TYR A 124 -12.05 2.84 8.84
C TYR A 124 -12.26 3.20 7.37
N LEU A 125 -12.83 2.29 6.58
CA LEU A 125 -13.16 2.55 5.18
C LEU A 125 -14.15 3.72 5.06
N LEU A 126 -15.19 3.74 5.89
CA LEU A 126 -16.15 4.84 5.92
C LEU A 126 -15.48 6.18 6.17
N ARG A 127 -14.63 6.29 7.20
CA ARG A 127 -13.92 7.54 7.52
C ARG A 127 -13.03 8.02 6.38
N TYR A 128 -12.39 7.10 5.66
CA TYR A 128 -11.51 7.44 4.54
C TYR A 128 -12.30 7.86 3.30
N LEU A 129 -13.44 7.22 3.02
CA LEU A 129 -14.37 7.65 1.98
C LEU A 129 -14.96 9.04 2.29
N GLU A 130 -15.37 9.28 3.54
CA GLU A 130 -15.86 10.59 4.02
C GLU A 130 -14.79 11.68 3.86
N ALA A 131 -13.57 11.43 4.32
CA ALA A 131 -12.46 12.38 4.25
C ALA A 131 -12.06 12.74 2.81
N ALA A 132 -12.24 11.80 1.88
CA ALA A 132 -11.98 11.98 0.45
C ALA A 132 -13.23 12.40 -0.36
N GLY A 133 -14.35 12.69 0.30
CA GLY A 133 -15.60 13.14 -0.32
C GLY A 133 -16.21 12.16 -1.31
N ARG A 134 -16.03 10.84 -1.12
CA ARG A 134 -16.56 9.81 -2.04
C ARG A 134 -18.05 9.57 -1.80
N SER A 135 -18.80 9.39 -2.89
CA SER A 135 -20.24 9.17 -2.85
C SER A 135 -20.62 7.87 -2.11
N ALA A 136 -19.80 6.84 -2.25
CA ALA A 136 -19.94 5.54 -1.60
C ALA A 136 -19.98 5.61 -0.06
N ALA A 137 -19.47 6.69 0.56
CA ALA A 137 -19.54 6.88 2.01
C ALA A 137 -20.98 6.84 2.55
N GLY A 138 -21.92 7.44 1.82
CA GLY A 138 -23.32 7.50 2.25
C GLY A 138 -24.01 6.14 2.23
N GLU A 139 -23.72 5.30 1.25
CA GLU A 139 -24.24 3.94 1.16
C GLU A 139 -23.59 3.02 2.21
N LEU A 140 -22.26 3.07 2.32
CA LEU A 140 -21.52 2.30 3.33
C LEU A 140 -21.97 2.65 4.74
N GLY A 141 -22.23 3.92 5.04
CA GLY A 141 -22.72 4.36 6.35
C GLY A 141 -24.07 3.75 6.72
N LYS A 142 -25.00 3.61 5.77
CA LYS A 142 -26.29 2.95 6.00
C LYS A 142 -26.13 1.46 6.23
N LEU A 143 -25.36 0.79 5.37
CA LEU A 143 -25.10 -0.65 5.48
C LEU A 143 -24.36 -1.00 6.78
N LEU A 144 -23.45 -0.14 7.22
CA LEU A 144 -22.72 -0.28 8.47
C LEU A 144 -23.67 -0.36 9.68
N GLU A 145 -24.66 0.54 9.76
CA GLU A 145 -25.62 0.51 10.87
C GLU A 145 -26.53 -0.72 10.81
N GLU A 146 -26.94 -1.16 9.62
CA GLU A 146 -27.71 -2.40 9.45
C GLU A 146 -26.93 -3.65 9.92
N VAL A 147 -25.68 -3.82 9.48
CA VAL A 147 -24.87 -4.98 9.92
C VAL A 147 -24.51 -4.90 11.38
N LYS A 148 -24.26 -3.70 11.92
CA LYS A 148 -24.01 -3.51 13.35
C LYS A 148 -25.18 -4.00 14.20
N GLN A 149 -26.41 -3.70 13.79
CA GLN A 149 -27.60 -4.23 14.46
C GLN A 149 -27.71 -5.76 14.30
N ALA A 150 -27.42 -6.28 13.12
CA ALA A 150 -27.52 -7.71 12.84
C ALA A 150 -26.51 -8.57 13.63
N VAL A 151 -25.32 -8.02 13.96
CA VAL A 151 -24.28 -8.72 14.72
C VAL A 151 -24.27 -8.41 16.22
N ALA A 152 -25.13 -7.51 16.70
CA ALA A 152 -25.14 -7.05 18.10
C ALA A 152 -25.38 -8.16 19.14
N GLY A 153 -25.98 -9.29 18.74
CA GLY A 153 -26.22 -10.45 19.59
C GLY A 153 -25.06 -11.46 19.68
N GLY A 154 -23.86 -11.10 19.21
CA GLY A 154 -22.70 -12.01 19.17
C GLY A 154 -22.75 -13.02 18.01
N GLY A 155 -23.66 -12.83 17.06
CA GLY A 155 -23.72 -13.58 15.82
C GLY A 155 -22.90 -12.94 14.69
N ALA A 156 -23.00 -13.53 13.50
CA ALA A 156 -22.41 -13.04 12.27
C ALA A 156 -23.46 -12.98 11.15
N VAL A 157 -23.18 -12.20 10.12
CA VAL A 157 -23.98 -12.20 8.89
C VAL A 157 -23.10 -12.44 7.67
N ALA A 158 -23.58 -13.27 6.76
CA ALA A 158 -22.85 -13.66 5.56
C ALA A 158 -23.50 -13.10 4.28
N SER A 159 -22.69 -12.77 3.29
CA SER A 159 -23.16 -12.40 1.95
C SER A 159 -23.60 -13.60 1.10
N THR A 160 -23.30 -14.82 1.52
CA THR A 160 -23.65 -16.05 0.81
C THR A 160 -23.86 -17.19 1.80
N ASP A 161 -24.74 -18.13 1.46
CA ASP A 161 -24.98 -19.36 2.24
C ASP A 161 -23.87 -20.41 2.07
N ARG A 162 -22.98 -20.22 1.08
CA ARG A 162 -21.86 -21.13 0.77
C ARG A 162 -20.87 -21.29 1.92
N VAL A 163 -20.79 -20.30 2.80
CA VAL A 163 -19.90 -20.31 3.98
C VAL A 163 -20.59 -20.82 5.25
N LEU A 164 -21.89 -21.11 5.17
CA LEU A 164 -22.70 -21.58 6.29
C LEU A 164 -22.70 -23.11 6.38
N VAL A 165 -22.67 -23.59 7.63
CA VAL A 165 -22.78 -24.99 8.04
C VAL A 165 -23.90 -25.08 9.08
N GLY A 166 -25.11 -25.45 8.62
CA GLY A 166 -26.32 -25.28 9.42
C GLY A 166 -26.57 -23.80 9.70
N ASP A 167 -26.82 -23.46 10.97
CA ASP A 167 -27.06 -22.09 11.45
C ASP A 167 -25.77 -21.36 11.88
N ASN A 168 -24.59 -21.84 11.44
CA ASN A 168 -23.30 -21.29 11.85
C ASN A 168 -22.38 -20.99 10.67
N ALA A 169 -21.51 -20.00 10.84
CA ALA A 169 -20.26 -19.87 10.09
C ALA A 169 -19.12 -20.38 10.97
N VAL A 170 -18.33 -21.34 10.46
CA VAL A 170 -17.20 -21.90 11.20
C VAL A 170 -15.89 -21.34 10.64
N LEU A 171 -15.30 -20.38 11.34
CA LEU A 171 -14.16 -19.57 10.91
C LEU A 171 -12.97 -19.75 11.86
N ASN A 172 -11.80 -20.13 11.36
CA ASN A 172 -10.59 -20.37 12.18
C ASN A 172 -10.90 -21.18 13.45
N GLU A 173 -11.59 -22.31 13.27
CA GLU A 173 -11.98 -23.24 14.33
C GLU A 173 -12.99 -22.65 15.36
N MET A 174 -13.61 -21.50 15.07
CA MET A 174 -14.67 -20.87 15.87
C MET A 174 -16.02 -21.03 15.19
N ALA A 175 -17.02 -21.57 15.90
CA ALA A 175 -18.40 -21.61 15.41
C ALA A 175 -19.17 -20.36 15.85
N LEU A 176 -19.67 -19.59 14.90
CA LEU A 176 -20.43 -18.37 15.13
C LEU A 176 -21.85 -18.55 14.59
N PRO A 177 -22.92 -18.29 15.39
CA PRO A 177 -24.28 -18.25 14.86
C PRO A 177 -24.36 -17.27 13.71
N ALA A 178 -24.75 -17.74 12.53
CA ALA A 178 -24.70 -16.93 11.33
C ALA A 178 -25.84 -17.23 10.36
N LYS A 179 -26.28 -16.20 9.67
CA LYS A 179 -27.29 -16.28 8.61
C LYS A 179 -26.91 -15.38 7.44
N THR A 180 -27.49 -15.64 6.28
CA THR A 180 -27.39 -14.70 5.17
C THR A 180 -28.13 -13.40 5.50
N HIS A 181 -27.60 -12.27 5.04
CA HIS A 181 -28.23 -10.97 5.25
C HIS A 181 -28.00 -10.06 4.06
N ASP A 182 -29.07 -9.37 3.63
CA ASP A 182 -29.03 -8.48 2.45
C ASP A 182 -27.98 -7.38 2.57
N ALA A 183 -27.83 -6.77 3.76
CA ALA A 183 -26.77 -5.80 4.01
C ALA A 183 -25.35 -6.35 3.75
N ALA A 184 -25.09 -7.63 4.08
CA ALA A 184 -23.79 -8.25 3.82
C ALA A 184 -23.57 -8.51 2.31
N VAL A 185 -24.63 -8.87 1.57
CA VAL A 185 -24.61 -8.98 0.11
C VAL A 185 -24.26 -7.63 -0.53
N ARG A 186 -24.96 -6.57 -0.11
CA ARG A 186 -24.72 -5.21 -0.62
C ARG A 186 -23.34 -4.70 -0.27
N LEU A 187 -22.84 -4.96 0.94
CA LEU A 187 -21.45 -4.65 1.33
C LEU A 187 -20.43 -5.36 0.45
N ALA A 188 -20.62 -6.64 0.16
CA ALA A 188 -19.72 -7.39 -0.73
C ALA A 188 -19.65 -6.76 -2.13
N SER A 189 -20.78 -6.29 -2.64
CA SER A 189 -20.90 -5.62 -3.95
C SER A 189 -20.36 -4.19 -3.98
N LEU A 190 -20.09 -3.55 -2.83
CA LEU A 190 -19.53 -2.20 -2.79
C LEU A 190 -18.04 -2.14 -3.15
N PHE A 191 -17.31 -3.24 -2.98
CA PHE A 191 -15.88 -3.26 -3.27
C PHE A 191 -15.62 -3.11 -4.78
N PRO A 192 -14.72 -2.22 -5.22
CA PRO A 192 -14.47 -1.99 -6.64
C PRO A 192 -13.49 -3.00 -7.25
N GLY A 193 -13.51 -3.10 -8.58
CA GLY A 193 -12.47 -3.77 -9.37
C GLY A 193 -12.31 -5.26 -9.06
N GLU A 194 -11.06 -5.74 -9.11
CA GLU A 194 -10.73 -7.14 -8.84
C GLU A 194 -11.01 -7.54 -7.38
N VAL A 195 -10.86 -6.60 -6.43
CA VAL A 195 -11.22 -6.83 -5.03
C VAL A 195 -12.70 -7.18 -4.90
N GLY A 196 -13.58 -6.42 -5.57
CA GLY A 196 -15.02 -6.68 -5.60
C GLY A 196 -15.38 -8.04 -6.17
N LYS A 197 -14.74 -8.44 -7.27
CA LYS A 197 -14.95 -9.76 -7.87
C LYS A 197 -14.61 -10.87 -6.88
N LEU A 198 -13.43 -10.80 -6.25
CA LEU A 198 -12.98 -11.84 -5.33
C LEU A 198 -13.83 -11.87 -4.04
N VAL A 199 -14.23 -10.72 -3.52
CA VAL A 199 -15.15 -10.61 -2.37
C VAL A 199 -16.52 -11.21 -2.71
N GLY A 200 -17.04 -10.97 -3.92
CA GLY A 200 -18.29 -11.57 -4.39
C GLY A 200 -18.20 -13.09 -4.57
N GLU A 201 -17.09 -13.60 -5.09
CA GLU A 201 -16.87 -15.03 -5.33
C GLU A 201 -16.69 -15.85 -4.05
N GLN A 202 -15.91 -15.32 -3.09
CA GLN A 202 -15.54 -16.01 -1.85
C GLN A 202 -16.49 -15.70 -0.69
N GLY A 203 -17.31 -14.67 -0.85
CA GLY A 203 -18.21 -14.18 0.18
C GLY A 203 -17.52 -13.30 1.23
N LEU A 204 -18.36 -12.62 1.99
CA LEU A 204 -18.02 -11.71 3.07
C LEU A 204 -18.84 -12.08 4.29
N VAL A 205 -18.18 -12.32 5.42
CA VAL A 205 -18.80 -12.52 6.72
C VAL A 205 -18.48 -11.32 7.60
N VAL A 206 -19.52 -10.65 8.10
CA VAL A 206 -19.41 -9.58 9.08
C VAL A 206 -19.64 -10.20 10.46
N VAL A 207 -18.63 -10.11 11.32
CA VAL A 207 -18.71 -10.55 12.72
C VAL A 207 -18.84 -9.34 13.66
N GLY A 208 -19.23 -9.59 14.91
CA GLY A 208 -19.20 -8.56 15.96
C GLY A 208 -17.79 -8.09 16.31
N ASP A 209 -17.68 -6.85 16.79
CA ASP A 209 -16.38 -6.23 17.14
C ASP A 209 -15.65 -6.95 18.28
N ASP A 210 -16.38 -7.62 19.18
CA ASP A 210 -15.78 -8.42 20.26
C ASP A 210 -15.11 -9.71 19.75
N VAL A 211 -15.47 -10.16 18.54
CA VAL A 211 -15.00 -11.41 17.94
C VAL A 211 -13.89 -11.17 16.92
N VAL A 212 -13.94 -10.06 16.19
CA VAL A 212 -13.04 -9.81 15.05
C VAL A 212 -11.55 -9.84 15.43
N GLY A 213 -11.19 -9.39 16.64
CA GLY A 213 -9.81 -9.43 17.13
C GLY A 213 -9.24 -10.84 17.22
N GLU A 214 -10.04 -11.81 17.65
CA GLU A 214 -9.64 -13.23 17.71
C GLU A 214 -9.50 -13.80 16.29
N VAL A 215 -10.47 -13.52 15.42
CA VAL A 215 -10.46 -14.02 14.04
C VAL A 215 -9.22 -13.52 13.29
N VAL A 216 -8.93 -12.22 13.37
CA VAL A 216 -7.74 -11.60 12.75
C VAL A 216 -6.45 -12.22 13.29
N ARG A 217 -6.34 -12.40 14.61
CA ARG A 217 -5.14 -12.98 15.21
C ARG A 217 -4.89 -14.42 14.73
N ARG A 218 -5.94 -15.23 14.59
CA ARG A 218 -5.84 -16.61 14.07
C ARG A 218 -5.60 -16.69 12.56
N SER A 219 -5.90 -15.62 11.83
CA SER A 219 -5.63 -15.49 10.40
C SER A 219 -4.20 -15.03 10.09
N LEU A 220 -3.48 -14.44 11.05
CA LEU A 220 -2.07 -14.10 10.88
C LEU A 220 -1.21 -15.36 10.76
N LEU A 221 -0.17 -15.27 9.93
CA LEU A 221 0.76 -16.36 9.70
C LEU A 221 2.02 -16.10 10.52
N VAL A 222 2.44 -17.05 11.36
CA VAL A 222 3.74 -17.02 12.02
C VAL A 222 4.61 -18.10 11.42
N GLN A 223 5.75 -17.71 10.86
CA GLN A 223 6.70 -18.64 10.23
C GLN A 223 8.01 -18.63 11.00
N THR A 224 8.41 -19.81 11.49
CA THR A 224 9.75 -20.03 12.03
C THR A 224 10.75 -20.17 10.88
N ARG A 225 11.80 -19.35 10.89
CA ARG A 225 12.84 -19.32 9.87
C ARG A 225 14.20 -19.62 10.46
N VAL A 226 15.05 -20.26 9.65
CA VAL A 226 16.43 -20.58 10.03
C VAL A 226 17.44 -20.11 9.00
N ARG A 227 18.61 -19.70 9.46
CA ARG A 227 19.81 -19.52 8.66
C ARG A 227 20.71 -20.74 8.82
N LEU A 228 21.04 -21.37 7.70
CA LEU A 228 21.89 -22.57 7.68
C LEU A 228 23.37 -22.20 7.60
N ASP A 229 24.19 -22.93 8.36
CA ASP A 229 25.60 -23.12 8.05
C ASP A 229 25.70 -24.11 6.88
N TYR A 230 26.04 -23.62 5.69
CA TYR A 230 26.08 -24.43 4.47
C TYR A 230 27.14 -25.54 4.51
N ARG A 231 28.24 -25.36 5.26
CA ARG A 231 29.30 -26.38 5.36
C ARG A 231 28.84 -27.54 6.24
N ARG A 232 28.22 -27.23 7.38
CA ARG A 232 27.79 -28.22 8.37
C ARG A 232 26.38 -28.76 8.11
N LYS A 233 25.60 -28.08 7.26
CA LYS A 233 24.15 -28.30 7.05
C LYS A 233 23.35 -28.29 8.37
N THR A 234 23.76 -27.44 9.32
CA THR A 234 23.08 -27.23 10.61
C THR A 234 22.62 -25.79 10.73
N VAL A 235 21.69 -25.50 11.65
CA VAL A 235 21.31 -24.11 11.96
C VAL A 235 22.54 -23.36 12.51
N ALA A 236 22.82 -22.19 11.96
CA ALA A 236 23.88 -21.32 12.44
C ALA A 236 23.51 -20.72 13.81
N SER A 237 24.49 -20.50 14.68
CA SER A 237 24.25 -19.85 15.98
C SER A 237 23.58 -18.48 15.79
N GLY A 238 22.52 -18.21 16.58
CA GLY A 238 21.68 -17.01 16.47
C GLY A 238 20.85 -16.93 15.18
N GLY A 239 20.77 -18.03 14.42
CA GLY A 239 20.11 -18.09 13.12
C GLY A 239 18.68 -18.64 13.15
N LEU A 240 17.99 -18.64 14.29
CA LEU A 240 16.58 -19.02 14.42
C LEU A 240 15.77 -17.77 14.77
N TRP A 241 14.66 -17.54 14.08
CA TRP A 241 13.71 -16.46 14.41
C TRP A 241 12.31 -16.77 13.90
N GLU A 242 11.32 -16.05 14.41
CA GLU A 242 9.94 -16.07 13.93
C GLU A 242 9.59 -14.77 13.19
N GLU A 243 8.85 -14.91 12.10
CA GLU A 243 8.40 -13.80 11.25
C GLU A 243 6.88 -13.90 11.07
N GLU A 244 6.18 -12.80 11.36
CA GLU A 244 4.73 -12.71 11.21
C GLU A 244 4.37 -12.13 9.83
N TYR A 245 3.32 -12.63 9.20
CA TYR A 245 2.81 -12.13 7.94
C TYR A 245 1.29 -11.95 8.00
N VAL A 246 0.81 -10.92 7.29
CA VAL A 246 -0.60 -10.88 6.89
C VAL A 246 -0.78 -11.78 5.67
N PRO A 247 -1.86 -12.59 5.62
CA PRO A 247 -2.09 -13.55 4.55
C PRO A 247 -2.39 -12.84 3.22
N GLN A 248 -2.15 -13.57 2.13
CA GLN A 248 -2.67 -13.24 0.81
C GLN A 248 -4.18 -12.99 0.88
N PHE A 249 -4.70 -12.11 0.03
CA PHE A 249 -6.07 -11.61 -0.05
C PHE A 249 -6.47 -10.64 1.08
N THR A 250 -5.60 -10.28 2.02
CA THR A 250 -5.94 -9.23 3.01
C THR A 250 -6.17 -7.88 2.30
N ILE A 251 -7.24 -7.17 2.66
CA ILE A 251 -7.61 -5.86 2.10
C ILE A 251 -7.37 -4.77 3.14
N PHE A 252 -6.52 -3.81 2.79
CA PHE A 252 -6.36 -2.54 3.52
C PHE A 252 -6.95 -1.39 2.72
N THR A 253 -7.24 -0.27 3.39
CA THR A 253 -7.63 1.00 2.77
C THR A 253 -6.74 2.15 3.23
N THR A 254 -6.40 3.06 2.32
CA THR A 254 -5.65 4.30 2.58
C THR A 254 -6.19 5.44 1.72
N VAL A 255 -5.80 6.67 2.04
CA VAL A 255 -6.06 7.86 1.21
C VAL A 255 -4.75 8.47 0.78
N LEU A 256 -4.62 8.71 -0.53
CA LEU A 256 -3.58 9.51 -1.14
C LEU A 256 -4.10 10.94 -1.32
N PHE A 257 -3.39 11.91 -0.76
CA PHE A 257 -3.57 13.33 -1.01
C PHE A 257 -2.46 13.84 -1.92
N CYS A 258 -2.82 14.50 -3.01
CA CYS A 258 -1.92 15.15 -3.95
C CYS A 258 -2.11 16.66 -3.90
N THR A 259 -0.99 17.37 -3.93
CA THR A 259 -0.93 18.83 -4.14
C THR A 259 0.00 19.13 -5.29
N GLY A 260 0.07 20.37 -5.77
CA GLY A 260 1.15 20.77 -6.66
C GLY A 260 2.52 20.67 -5.99
N VAL A 261 3.56 20.33 -6.77
CA VAL A 261 4.94 20.24 -6.28
C VAL A 261 5.39 21.55 -5.64
N LYS A 262 6.24 21.43 -4.61
CA LYS A 262 6.71 22.58 -3.82
C LYS A 262 8.07 23.10 -4.27
N ALA A 263 8.73 22.41 -5.20
CA ALA A 263 10.00 22.84 -5.77
C ALA A 263 9.79 24.10 -6.63
N ALA A 264 10.61 25.12 -6.38
CA ALA A 264 10.60 26.36 -7.15
C ALA A 264 11.34 26.17 -8.49
N LYS A 265 10.88 26.82 -9.56
CA LYS A 265 11.48 26.69 -10.91
C LYS A 265 12.91 27.21 -10.94
N GLU A 266 13.23 28.18 -10.10
CA GLU A 266 14.54 28.78 -9.92
C GLU A 266 15.57 27.74 -9.44
N ARG A 267 15.14 26.68 -8.75
CA ARG A 267 16.02 25.58 -8.31
C ARG A 267 16.35 24.59 -9.43
N ALA A 268 15.68 24.66 -10.58
CA ALA A 268 15.90 23.74 -11.69
C ALA A 268 17.36 23.75 -12.18
N GLU A 269 18.03 24.91 -12.16
CA GLU A 269 19.44 25.01 -12.51
C GLU A 269 20.32 24.25 -11.51
N THR A 270 20.11 24.44 -10.21
CA THR A 270 20.83 23.75 -9.14
C THR A 270 20.63 22.23 -9.23
N PHE A 271 19.39 21.79 -9.48
CA PHE A 271 19.09 20.38 -9.68
C PHE A 271 19.85 19.82 -10.89
N ALA A 272 19.83 20.52 -12.03
CA ALA A 272 20.54 20.09 -13.23
C ALA A 272 22.06 20.03 -13.02
N GLU A 273 22.63 20.99 -12.29
CA GLU A 273 24.06 20.99 -11.97
C GLU A 273 24.46 19.81 -11.06
N ASN A 274 23.63 19.46 -10.08
CA ASN A 274 23.90 18.32 -9.20
C ASN A 274 23.72 16.98 -9.92
N ASP A 275 22.72 16.91 -10.81
CA ASP A 275 22.34 15.68 -11.47
C ASP A 275 23.21 15.36 -12.69
N VAL A 276 23.74 16.36 -13.41
CA VAL A 276 24.69 16.12 -14.51
C VAL A 276 25.98 15.44 -14.02
N LYS A 277 26.42 15.75 -12.79
CA LYS A 277 27.59 15.12 -12.15
C LYS A 277 27.39 13.62 -11.89
N LYS A 278 26.15 13.12 -11.93
CA LYS A 278 25.80 11.71 -11.75
C LYS A 278 25.83 10.91 -13.06
N ILE A 279 25.91 11.58 -14.20
CA ILE A 279 25.97 10.95 -15.54
C ILE A 279 27.40 10.48 -15.79
N LYS A 280 27.54 9.19 -16.11
CA LYS A 280 28.81 8.55 -16.47
C LYS A 280 29.08 8.78 -17.94
N LEU A 281 29.92 9.78 -18.23
CA LEU A 281 30.40 10.06 -19.58
C LEU A 281 31.70 9.30 -19.86
N GLN A 282 31.77 8.62 -21.00
CA GLN A 282 33.02 8.07 -21.54
C GLN A 282 33.56 9.04 -22.59
N VAL A 283 34.61 9.79 -22.23
CA VAL A 283 35.16 10.89 -23.04
C VAL A 283 36.69 10.86 -23.01
N ALA A 284 37.32 11.34 -24.08
CA ALA A 284 38.77 11.23 -24.27
C ALA A 284 39.57 12.33 -23.55
N SER A 285 38.93 13.45 -23.19
CA SER A 285 39.57 14.58 -22.51
C SER A 285 38.64 15.26 -21.49
N GLU A 286 39.21 15.95 -20.49
CA GLU A 286 38.42 16.76 -19.55
C GLU A 286 37.71 17.93 -20.22
N GLU A 287 38.28 18.50 -21.27
CA GLU A 287 37.69 19.66 -21.96
C GLU A 287 36.42 19.25 -22.74
N GLU A 288 36.49 18.11 -23.43
CA GLU A 288 35.33 17.47 -24.08
C GLU A 288 34.26 17.10 -23.06
N ARG A 289 34.67 16.58 -21.89
CA ARG A 289 33.76 16.30 -20.78
C ARG A 289 32.98 17.54 -20.34
N ARG A 290 33.68 18.65 -20.08
CA ARG A 290 33.06 19.90 -19.60
C ARG A 290 32.07 20.46 -20.62
N LYS A 291 32.39 20.36 -21.91
CA LYS A 291 31.49 20.80 -22.98
C LYS A 291 30.19 19.98 -23.00
N ILE A 292 30.30 18.65 -22.95
CA ILE A 292 29.15 17.75 -22.94
C ILE A 292 28.31 17.93 -21.66
N GLU A 293 28.95 18.07 -20.50
CA GLU A 293 28.25 18.34 -19.23
C GLU A 293 27.48 19.68 -19.28
N ALA A 294 28.03 20.72 -19.91
CA ALA A 294 27.34 21.99 -20.07
C ALA A 294 26.09 21.88 -20.96
N GLU A 295 26.20 21.18 -22.09
CA GLU A 295 25.08 20.94 -23.00
C GLU A 295 23.97 20.11 -22.31
N ILE A 296 24.35 19.05 -21.60
CA ILE A 296 23.41 18.21 -20.84
C ILE A 296 22.75 18.98 -19.71
N LYS A 297 23.51 19.82 -18.97
CA LYS A 297 22.96 20.67 -17.90
C LYS A 297 21.85 21.55 -18.45
N GLU A 298 22.06 22.19 -19.59
CA GLU A 298 21.05 23.08 -20.22
C GLU A 298 19.79 22.29 -20.61
N GLU A 299 19.95 21.09 -21.18
CA GLU A 299 18.82 20.22 -21.52
C GLU A 299 18.03 19.77 -20.27
N LEU A 300 18.73 19.33 -19.22
CA LEU A 300 18.12 18.94 -17.94
C LEU A 300 17.35 20.10 -17.30
N GLN A 301 17.93 21.30 -17.29
CA GLN A 301 17.28 22.49 -16.74
C GLN A 301 15.96 22.78 -17.46
N LYS A 302 15.95 22.75 -18.80
CA LYS A 302 14.72 22.93 -19.60
C LYS A 302 13.67 21.88 -19.25
N LYS A 303 14.07 20.60 -19.20
CA LYS A 303 13.18 19.49 -18.81
C LYS A 303 12.61 19.67 -17.40
N TYR A 304 13.42 20.11 -16.43
CA TYR A 304 12.98 20.29 -15.04
C TYR A 304 11.99 21.44 -14.89
N ILE A 305 12.20 22.56 -15.60
CA ILE A 305 11.24 23.68 -15.60
C ILE A 305 9.88 23.23 -16.15
N GLU A 306 9.87 22.45 -17.24
CA GLU A 306 8.65 21.90 -17.82
C GLU A 306 7.96 20.91 -16.86
N MET A 307 8.73 20.01 -16.23
CA MET A 307 8.21 19.08 -15.24
C MET A 307 7.59 19.80 -14.05
N ILE A 308 8.29 20.77 -13.46
CA ILE A 308 7.77 21.56 -12.34
C ILE A 308 6.48 22.26 -12.74
N SER A 309 6.45 22.91 -13.91
CA SER A 309 5.26 23.60 -14.43
C SER A 309 4.07 22.65 -14.61
N THR A 310 4.33 21.45 -15.13
CA THR A 310 3.28 20.42 -15.31
C THR A 310 2.73 19.94 -13.97
N LEU A 311 3.61 19.76 -12.98
CA LEU A 311 3.31 19.22 -11.66
C LEU A 311 2.85 20.27 -10.64
N GLU A 312 2.68 21.53 -11.03
CA GLU A 312 2.00 22.55 -10.21
C GLU A 312 0.53 22.20 -9.95
N ARG A 313 -0.06 21.36 -10.81
CA ARG A 313 -1.44 20.89 -10.69
C ARG A 313 -1.52 19.60 -9.89
N SER A 314 -2.42 19.53 -8.92
CA SER A 314 -2.63 18.34 -8.08
C SER A 314 -3.05 17.11 -8.88
N ASP A 315 -3.81 17.26 -9.97
CA ASP A 315 -4.25 16.16 -10.82
C ASP A 315 -3.10 15.53 -11.62
N ALA A 316 -2.17 16.35 -12.09
CA ALA A 316 -0.96 15.89 -12.75
C ALA A 316 -0.09 15.10 -11.76
N VAL A 317 0.08 15.60 -10.53
CA VAL A 317 0.81 14.89 -9.48
C VAL A 317 0.17 13.53 -9.18
N CYS A 318 -1.14 13.50 -8.97
CA CYS A 318 -1.88 12.26 -8.68
C CYS A 318 -1.82 11.21 -9.81
N LYS A 319 -1.71 11.65 -11.07
CA LYS A 319 -1.47 10.75 -12.21
C LYS A 319 -0.06 10.17 -12.21
N GLU A 320 0.95 10.94 -11.80
CA GLU A 320 2.34 10.47 -11.78
C GLU A 320 2.66 9.53 -10.61
N VAL A 321 1.89 9.55 -9.51
CA VAL A 321 2.15 8.70 -8.31
C VAL A 321 2.30 7.22 -8.64
N PHE A 322 1.57 6.71 -9.64
CA PHE A 322 1.60 5.30 -10.05
C PHE A 322 2.18 5.10 -11.44
N LYS A 323 3.00 6.03 -11.95
CA LYS A 323 3.55 5.94 -13.31
C LYS A 323 5.04 5.62 -13.27
N ALA A 324 5.41 4.46 -13.78
CA ALA A 324 6.79 4.01 -13.90
C ALA A 324 7.58 4.87 -14.90
N GLY A 325 8.92 4.75 -14.85
CA GLY A 325 9.82 5.54 -15.71
C GLY A 325 9.58 5.40 -17.21
N ASN A 326 9.14 4.23 -17.66
CA ASN A 326 8.74 3.97 -19.05
C ASN A 326 7.32 4.45 -19.39
N GLY A 327 6.60 5.09 -18.46
CA GLY A 327 5.24 5.58 -18.61
C GLY A 327 4.14 4.55 -18.31
N SER A 328 4.48 3.29 -17.99
CA SER A 328 3.49 2.26 -17.64
C SER A 328 2.91 2.48 -16.24
N GLN A 329 1.66 2.03 -16.03
CA GLN A 329 0.99 2.15 -14.74
C GLN A 329 1.42 1.04 -13.78
N ILE A 330 1.89 1.41 -12.60
CA ILE A 330 2.15 0.53 -11.47
C ILE A 330 0.81 0.08 -10.90
N ARG A 331 0.55 -1.22 -10.96
CA ARG A 331 -0.66 -1.86 -10.40
C ARG A 331 -0.39 -2.65 -9.13
N SER A 332 0.88 -2.79 -8.74
CA SER A 332 1.29 -3.54 -7.56
C SER A 332 2.51 -2.94 -6.89
N LEU A 333 2.62 -3.17 -5.57
CA LEU A 333 3.70 -2.69 -4.71
C LEU A 333 4.38 -3.89 -4.06
N VAL A 334 5.71 -3.81 -3.99
CA VAL A 334 6.52 -4.80 -3.26
C VAL A 334 6.81 -4.25 -1.87
N PHE A 335 6.41 -5.01 -0.85
CA PHE A 335 6.72 -4.77 0.56
C PHE A 335 7.88 -5.68 1.00
N GLY A 336 8.70 -5.19 1.94
CA GLY A 336 9.91 -5.87 2.41
C GLY A 336 11.15 -5.50 1.61
N GLY A 337 12.34 -5.94 2.04
CA GLY A 337 13.57 -5.41 1.42
C GLY A 337 14.93 -5.82 1.99
N LYS A 338 15.05 -6.91 2.74
CA LYS A 338 16.36 -7.55 3.01
C LYS A 338 16.26 -9.01 2.62
N GLU A 339 17.31 -9.61 2.07
CA GLU A 339 17.36 -11.03 1.65
C GLU A 339 16.87 -12.00 2.73
N THR A 340 16.94 -11.59 4.00
CA THR A 340 16.54 -12.37 5.17
C THR A 340 15.05 -12.25 5.55
N VAL A 341 14.30 -11.30 4.99
CA VAL A 341 12.88 -11.02 5.31
C VAL A 341 12.05 -11.24 4.05
N GLY A 342 10.89 -11.89 4.18
CA GLY A 342 10.05 -12.24 3.03
C GLY A 342 9.63 -10.99 2.24
N LYS A 343 9.61 -11.10 0.90
CA LYS A 343 9.03 -10.06 0.04
C LYS A 343 7.54 -10.34 -0.15
N GLY A 344 6.72 -9.32 0.02
CA GLY A 344 5.28 -9.37 -0.22
C GLY A 344 4.89 -8.54 -1.43
N LEU A 345 3.86 -8.94 -2.19
CA LEU A 345 3.28 -8.18 -3.29
C LEU A 345 1.84 -7.81 -2.95
N ALA A 346 1.47 -6.54 -3.10
CA ALA A 346 0.07 -6.10 -2.98
C ALA A 346 -0.38 -5.43 -4.28
N SER A 347 -1.62 -5.65 -4.70
CA SER A 347 -2.26 -4.88 -5.77
C SER A 347 -2.74 -3.53 -5.24
N VAL A 348 -2.80 -2.53 -6.13
CA VAL A 348 -3.31 -1.19 -5.84
C VAL A 348 -4.59 -0.98 -6.64
N VAL A 349 -5.71 -0.86 -5.96
CA VAL A 349 -7.02 -0.62 -6.58
C VAL A 349 -7.53 0.75 -6.14
N THR A 350 -7.72 1.66 -7.10
CA THR A 350 -8.29 2.99 -6.80
C THR A 350 -9.80 2.89 -6.71
N TRP A 351 -10.37 3.51 -5.70
CA TRP A 351 -11.81 3.68 -5.55
C TRP A 351 -12.27 4.87 -6.40
N GLU A 352 -12.72 4.61 -7.62
CA GLU A 352 -13.01 5.65 -8.61
C GLU A 352 -14.37 6.37 -8.41
N THR A 353 -15.27 5.84 -7.57
CA THR A 353 -16.66 6.32 -7.38
C THR A 353 -17.06 6.67 -5.95
#